data_AF-A0A430Q4C7-F1
#
_entry.id   AF-A0A430Q4C7-F1
#
_cell.length_a   1.000
_cell.length_b   1.000
_cell.length_c   1.000
_cell.angle_alpha   90.00
_cell.angle_beta   90.00
_cell.angle_gamma   90.00
#
_symmetry.space_group_name_H-M   'P 1'
#
loop_
_entity.id
_entity.type
_entity.pdbx_description
1 polymer ?
#
loop_
_entity_poly.entity_id
_entity_poly.type
_entity_poly.pdbx_seq_one_letter_code
_entity_poly.pdbx_strand_id
1 'polypeptide(L)'
;MKLLDQFGLEGLSSQLSNGSKRYKIDARLESYSCKMVSEEKRQYKELVSRLNSDENQESPALYLGSSQTLRDLYEMTGQVNSSSLSPPRNVCSGRKRTRSETSICLNDSTSESPSPKFPTSALSTKDLFCLMSTLNSCFGPAYDFLTARSDEFCLEPELWLVKHYISRFCSIYVDKYEDLAPHLWKVIGDEIVPAQCRIYSYRPDHLSDPYSSGCLASFNYFFHNRCLRRVLFFSLRVLNDSLVDDDEDELTESNLY
;
A
#
# COMPACT_ATOMS: atom_id res chain seq x y z
N MET A 1 -16.60 6.25 5.85
CA MET A 1 -17.01 4.84 6.04
C MET A 1 -17.30 4.61 7.51
N LYS A 2 -18.18 3.68 7.88
CA LYS A 2 -18.48 3.43 9.31
C LYS A 2 -17.48 2.46 9.92
N LEU A 3 -16.77 2.86 10.97
CA LEU A 3 -15.93 1.99 11.79
C LEU A 3 -16.77 0.90 12.46
N LEU A 4 -16.24 -0.32 12.47
CA LEU A 4 -16.80 -1.49 13.14
C LEU A 4 -15.94 -1.78 14.37
N ASP A 5 -16.52 -1.60 15.55
CA ASP A 5 -15.81 -1.80 16.81
C ASP A 5 -15.53 -3.29 17.02
N GLN A 6 -14.25 -3.65 16.98
CA GLN A 6 -13.77 -5.02 17.18
C GLN A 6 -12.62 -5.00 18.18
N PHE A 7 -12.92 -5.39 19.43
CA PHE A 7 -11.96 -5.39 20.54
C PHE A 7 -10.67 -6.18 20.22
N GLY A 8 -10.77 -7.25 19.44
CA GLY A 8 -9.61 -8.04 19.02
C GLY A 8 -8.63 -7.25 18.14
N LEU A 9 -9.15 -6.43 17.22
CA LEU A 9 -8.31 -5.61 16.33
C LEU A 9 -7.70 -4.43 17.09
N GLU A 10 -8.47 -3.78 17.96
CA GLU A 10 -8.00 -2.68 18.80
C GLU A 10 -6.86 -3.12 19.72
N GLY A 11 -7.02 -4.27 20.39
CA GLY A 11 -5.98 -4.84 21.24
C GLY A 11 -4.70 -5.14 20.47
N LEU A 12 -4.81 -5.69 19.26
CA LEU A 12 -3.65 -5.95 18.38
C LEU A 12 -2.99 -4.65 17.90
N SER A 13 -3.79 -3.64 17.55
CA SER A 13 -3.31 -2.31 17.16
C SER A 13 -2.46 -1.70 18.28
N SER A 14 -2.96 -1.73 19.51
CA SER A 14 -2.24 -1.24 20.69
C SER A 14 -0.96 -2.05 20.97
N GLN A 15 -1.00 -3.37 20.83
CA GLN A 15 0.18 -4.22 20.99
C GLN A 15 1.26 -3.94 19.93
N LEU A 16 0.87 -3.68 18.68
CA LEU A 16 1.82 -3.33 17.61
C LEU A 16 2.45 -1.94 17.85
N SER A 17 1.65 -0.94 18.22
CA SER A 17 2.15 0.42 18.49
C SER A 17 3.11 0.46 19.69
N ASN A 18 2.86 -0.34 20.73
CA ASN A 18 3.72 -0.46 21.90
C ASN A 18 4.76 -1.58 21.77
N GLY A 19 4.84 -2.21 20.61
CA GLY A 19 5.62 -3.43 20.40
C GLY A 19 7.10 -3.19 20.13
N SER A 20 7.61 -1.96 20.28
CA SER A 20 9.02 -1.64 20.04
C SER A 20 9.61 -0.85 21.19
N LYS A 21 10.82 -1.22 21.60
CA LYS A 21 11.61 -0.45 22.58
C LYS A 21 12.46 0.65 21.94
N ARG A 22 12.69 0.58 20.62
CA ARG A 22 13.64 1.46 19.91
C ARG A 22 12.96 2.48 19.01
N TYR A 23 11.75 2.19 18.57
CA TYR A 23 11.04 3.00 17.60
C TYR A 23 9.68 3.40 18.13
N LYS A 24 9.29 4.63 17.83
CA LYS A 24 7.91 5.08 18.04
C LYS A 24 7.07 4.58 16.87
N ILE A 25 6.14 3.66 17.15
CA ILE A 25 5.30 3.03 16.14
C ILE A 25 3.86 3.50 16.30
N ASP A 26 3.23 3.89 15.19
CA ASP A 26 1.79 4.10 15.10
C ASP A 26 1.22 3.02 14.17
N ALA A 27 0.63 2.00 14.78
CA ALA A 27 -0.05 0.91 14.11
C ALA A 27 -1.56 1.05 14.24
N ARG A 28 -2.26 0.85 13.13
CA ARG A 28 -3.71 0.89 13.01
C ARG A 28 -4.22 -0.37 12.34
N LEU A 29 -5.07 -1.10 13.06
CA LEU A 29 -5.77 -2.27 12.55
C LEU A 29 -7.27 -2.07 12.80
N GLU A 30 -7.98 -1.64 11.75
CA GLU A 30 -9.35 -1.16 11.87
C GLU A 30 -10.25 -1.77 10.79
N SER A 31 -11.51 -2.00 11.12
CA SER A 31 -12.49 -2.61 10.21
C SER A 31 -13.61 -1.63 9.90
N TYR A 32 -13.99 -1.52 8.62
CA TYR A 32 -14.92 -0.53 8.12
C TYR A 32 -16.01 -1.16 7.25
N SER A 33 -17.26 -0.72 7.43
CA SER A 33 -18.38 -1.07 6.55
C SER A 33 -18.43 -0.13 5.33
N CYS A 34 -18.37 -0.69 4.12
CA CYS A 34 -18.57 0.03 2.84
C CYS A 34 -20.07 0.30 2.53
N LYS A 35 -20.97 0.26 3.53
CA LYS A 35 -22.38 0.64 3.34
C LYS A 35 -22.47 2.17 3.22
N MET A 36 -22.80 2.66 2.03
CA MET A 36 -23.07 4.08 1.80
C MET A 36 -24.43 4.48 2.40
N VAL A 37 -24.44 5.47 3.29
CA VAL A 37 -25.66 6.16 3.69
C VAL A 37 -25.82 7.46 2.87
N SER A 38 -26.75 8.34 3.24
CA SER A 38 -27.11 9.51 2.42
C SER A 38 -25.91 10.43 2.15
N GLU A 39 -25.05 10.61 3.14
CA GLU A 39 -23.86 11.46 3.03
C GLU A 39 -22.81 10.85 2.08
N GLU A 40 -22.44 9.59 2.24
CA GLU A 40 -21.46 8.95 1.34
C GLU A 40 -22.00 8.81 -0.08
N LYS A 41 -23.34 8.67 -0.25
CA LYS A 41 -23.95 8.71 -1.58
C LYS A 41 -23.77 10.08 -2.26
N ARG A 42 -23.83 11.17 -1.50
CA ARG A 42 -23.57 12.52 -2.01
C ARG A 42 -22.10 12.67 -2.42
N GLN A 43 -21.18 12.31 -1.53
CA GLN A 43 -19.73 12.36 -1.78
C GLN A 43 -19.31 11.48 -2.96
N TYR A 44 -19.92 10.29 -3.10
CA TYR A 44 -19.65 9.40 -4.23
C TYR A 44 -20.07 10.04 -5.57
N LYS A 45 -21.25 10.68 -5.64
CA LYS A 45 -21.69 11.38 -6.85
C LYS A 45 -20.77 12.53 -7.22
N GLU A 46 -20.30 13.26 -6.22
CA GLU A 46 -19.34 14.36 -6.38
C GLU A 46 -18.00 13.86 -6.94
N LEU A 47 -17.46 12.77 -6.37
CA LEU A 47 -16.25 12.12 -6.89
C LEU A 47 -16.42 11.66 -8.35
N VAL A 48 -17.55 11.01 -8.67
CA VAL A 48 -17.85 10.57 -10.03
C VAL A 48 -17.94 11.75 -10.99
N SER A 49 -18.59 12.85 -10.60
CA SER A 49 -18.67 14.06 -11.41
C SER A 49 -17.28 14.64 -11.69
N ARG A 50 -16.43 14.71 -10.67
CA ARG A 50 -15.05 15.20 -10.78
C ARG A 50 -14.24 14.38 -11.78
N LEU A 51 -14.30 13.05 -11.67
CA LEU A 51 -13.58 12.14 -12.55
C LEU A 51 -14.06 12.19 -14.02
N ASN A 52 -15.32 12.58 -14.25
CA ASN A 52 -15.88 12.72 -15.60
C ASN A 52 -15.68 14.10 -16.22
N SER A 53 -15.29 15.11 -15.43
CA SER A 53 -15.13 16.49 -15.92
C SER A 53 -13.78 16.71 -16.63
N ASP A 54 -12.84 15.76 -16.52
CA ASP A 54 -11.60 15.72 -17.28
C ASP A 54 -11.85 15.17 -18.71
N GLU A 55 -12.55 15.94 -19.55
CA GLU A 55 -13.04 15.56 -20.90
C GLU A 55 -11.96 15.30 -21.98
N ASN A 56 -10.68 15.11 -21.63
CA ASN A 56 -9.60 14.87 -22.62
C ASN A 56 -9.07 13.43 -22.70
N GLN A 57 -9.70 12.44 -22.05
CA GLN A 57 -9.31 11.03 -22.18
C GLN A 57 -10.48 10.12 -22.60
N GLU A 58 -10.34 9.51 -23.78
CA GLU A 58 -11.13 8.35 -24.19
C GLU A 58 -10.90 7.22 -23.16
N SER A 59 -11.94 6.95 -22.36
CA SER A 59 -12.04 5.98 -21.25
C SER A 59 -11.60 6.53 -19.88
N PRO A 60 -12.52 6.61 -18.89
CA PRO A 60 -12.21 7.01 -17.51
C PRO A 60 -11.57 5.84 -16.74
N ALA A 61 -10.60 5.16 -17.36
CA ALA A 61 -9.87 4.09 -16.71
C ALA A 61 -9.01 4.74 -15.62
N LEU A 62 -9.43 4.60 -14.37
CA LEU A 62 -8.63 5.02 -13.22
C LEU A 62 -7.26 4.34 -13.31
N TYR A 63 -6.23 5.13 -13.60
CA TYR A 63 -4.86 4.64 -13.64
C TYR A 63 -4.38 4.46 -12.20
N LEU A 64 -4.03 3.23 -11.85
CA LEU A 64 -3.43 2.89 -10.57
C LEU A 64 -1.91 2.94 -10.66
N GLY A 65 -1.28 3.17 -9.52
CA GLY A 65 0.14 2.94 -9.36
C GLY A 65 0.47 1.45 -9.50
N SER A 66 1.74 1.17 -9.81
CA SER A 66 2.27 -0.18 -9.79
C SER A 66 2.54 -0.64 -8.35
N SER A 67 2.11 -1.84 -7.98
CA SER A 67 2.55 -2.49 -6.73
C SER A 67 4.08 -2.48 -6.66
N GLN A 68 4.63 -2.00 -5.54
CA GLN A 68 6.05 -2.14 -5.23
C GLN A 68 6.27 -3.10 -4.05
N THR A 69 5.24 -3.76 -3.51
CA THR A 69 5.41 -4.70 -2.38
C THR A 69 6.51 -5.73 -2.62
N LEU A 70 6.59 -6.25 -3.84
CA LEU A 70 7.66 -7.16 -4.27
C LEU A 70 9.04 -6.48 -4.26
N ARG A 71 9.11 -5.29 -4.82
CA ARG A 71 10.33 -4.48 -4.89
C ARG A 71 10.81 -4.09 -3.50
N ASP A 72 9.93 -3.56 -2.67
CA ASP A 72 10.20 -3.13 -1.29
C ASP A 72 10.63 -4.34 -0.44
N LEU A 73 10.02 -5.52 -0.66
CA LEU A 73 10.47 -6.77 -0.02
C LEU A 73 11.90 -7.14 -0.44
N TYR A 74 12.25 -6.99 -1.72
CA TYR A 74 13.61 -7.24 -2.19
C TYR A 74 14.62 -6.26 -1.60
N GLU A 75 14.29 -4.97 -1.58
CA GLU A 75 15.14 -3.94 -0.96
C GLU A 75 15.37 -4.23 0.53
N MET A 76 14.37 -4.77 1.23
CA MET A 76 14.43 -5.09 2.66
C MET A 76 15.12 -6.43 3.01
N THR A 77 15.11 -7.39 2.09
CA THR A 77 15.71 -8.73 2.31
C THR A 77 17.06 -8.90 1.65
N GLY A 78 17.37 -8.10 0.62
CA GLY A 78 18.57 -8.25 -0.21
C GLY A 78 18.60 -9.55 -1.03
N GLN A 79 17.51 -10.34 -1.07
CA GLN A 79 17.47 -11.61 -1.79
C GLN A 79 17.05 -11.38 -3.24
N VAL A 80 17.98 -11.60 -4.18
CA VAL A 80 17.69 -11.53 -5.62
C VAL A 80 17.02 -12.83 -6.05
N ASN A 81 15.71 -12.81 -6.32
CA ASN A 81 15.10 -13.91 -7.08
C ASN A 81 15.50 -13.76 -8.54
N SER A 82 16.30 -14.70 -9.05
CA SER A 82 16.83 -14.72 -10.42
C SER A 82 15.79 -15.01 -11.52
N SER A 83 14.50 -14.80 -11.26
CA SER A 83 13.41 -15.26 -12.15
C SER A 83 12.72 -14.14 -12.94
N SER A 84 13.13 -12.87 -12.81
CA SER A 84 12.46 -11.76 -13.51
C SER A 84 13.38 -10.63 -13.95
N LEU A 85 14.54 -10.95 -14.51
CA LEU A 85 15.37 -9.98 -15.22
C LEU A 85 15.19 -10.18 -16.73
N SER A 86 14.23 -9.47 -17.32
CA SER A 86 14.36 -9.06 -18.72
C SER A 86 15.30 -7.85 -18.74
N PRO A 87 16.47 -7.90 -19.41
CA PRO A 87 17.35 -6.74 -19.48
C PRO A 87 16.85 -5.75 -20.53
N PRO A 88 16.91 -4.42 -20.30
CA PRO A 88 16.76 -3.45 -21.37
C PRO A 88 18.01 -3.47 -22.25
N ARG A 89 17.82 -3.70 -23.56
CA ARG A 89 18.85 -3.55 -24.58
C ARG A 89 19.05 -2.09 -24.96
N ASN A 90 20.33 -1.68 -24.96
CA ASN A 90 21.05 -0.88 -25.97
C ASN A 90 21.72 0.40 -25.46
N VAL A 91 23.06 0.36 -25.39
CA VAL A 91 23.92 1.37 -26.04
C VAL A 91 25.07 0.62 -26.73
N CYS A 92 25.25 0.89 -28.02
CA CYS A 92 26.25 0.31 -28.90
C CYS A 92 27.68 0.83 -28.62
N SER A 93 28.68 -0.05 -28.69
CA SER A 93 30.00 0.28 -29.24
C SER A 93 30.70 -1.01 -29.72
N GLY A 94 31.34 -0.93 -30.89
CA GLY A 94 31.58 -2.07 -31.77
C GLY A 94 32.88 -2.86 -31.59
N ARG A 95 32.95 -4.04 -32.23
CA ARG A 95 33.97 -4.44 -33.25
C ARG A 95 33.93 -5.95 -33.57
N LYS A 96 33.65 -6.23 -34.85
CA LYS A 96 34.29 -7.18 -35.81
C LYS A 96 34.35 -8.72 -35.58
N ARG A 97 33.80 -9.42 -36.61
CA ARG A 97 34.19 -10.71 -37.27
C ARG A 97 33.74 -12.00 -36.54
N THR A 98 33.19 -13.07 -37.15
CA THR A 98 33.31 -13.68 -38.51
C THR A 98 32.23 -14.78 -38.72
N ARG A 99 31.74 -14.99 -39.96
CA ARG A 99 31.37 -16.26 -40.71
C ARG A 99 30.78 -17.49 -39.93
N SER A 100 29.73 -18.22 -40.33
CA SER A 100 29.05 -18.50 -41.62
C SER A 100 27.65 -19.14 -41.42
N GLU A 101 26.74 -18.92 -42.38
CA GLU A 101 25.71 -19.79 -43.02
C GLU A 101 25.05 -20.93 -42.21
N THR A 102 23.71 -21.10 -42.17
CA THR A 102 22.91 -21.67 -43.29
C THR A 102 21.38 -21.64 -42.99
N SER A 103 20.58 -21.43 -44.05
CA SER A 103 19.15 -21.77 -44.32
C SER A 103 17.98 -21.14 -43.54
N ILE A 104 17.44 -20.07 -44.13
CA ILE A 104 16.07 -19.89 -44.67
C ILE A 104 15.00 -20.93 -44.25
N CYS A 105 13.89 -20.44 -43.69
CA CYS A 105 12.50 -20.78 -44.05
C CYS A 105 11.58 -19.60 -43.66
N LEU A 106 11.13 -18.84 -44.66
CA LEU A 106 9.91 -18.02 -44.58
C LEU A 106 8.71 -18.96 -44.63
N ASN A 107 7.70 -18.73 -43.80
CA ASN A 107 6.30 -18.98 -44.15
C ASN A 107 5.40 -18.05 -43.34
N ASP A 108 4.75 -17.17 -44.10
CA ASP A 108 3.60 -16.34 -43.77
C ASP A 108 2.35 -17.23 -43.66
N SER A 109 1.56 -17.04 -42.59
CA SER A 109 0.10 -17.29 -42.53
C SER A 109 -0.42 -17.00 -41.12
N THR A 110 -1.09 -15.86 -40.99
CA THR A 110 -2.27 -15.59 -40.14
C THR A 110 -2.59 -16.60 -39.03
N SER A 111 -2.27 -16.24 -37.80
CA SER A 111 -2.89 -16.78 -36.60
C SER A 111 -2.96 -15.65 -35.58
N GLU A 112 -4.15 -15.04 -35.44
CA GLU A 112 -4.50 -14.26 -34.26
C GLU A 112 -4.43 -15.19 -33.05
N SER A 113 -3.27 -15.25 -32.41
CA SER A 113 -3.18 -15.78 -31.05
C SER A 113 -3.81 -14.74 -30.12
N PRO A 114 -4.87 -15.06 -29.36
CA PRO A 114 -5.33 -14.17 -28.31
C PRO A 114 -4.22 -14.18 -27.26
N SER A 115 -3.40 -13.14 -27.25
CA SER A 115 -2.61 -12.82 -26.07
C SER A 115 -3.58 -12.82 -24.89
N PRO A 116 -3.28 -13.50 -23.78
CA PRO A 116 -4.15 -13.50 -22.63
C PRO A 116 -4.23 -12.06 -22.17
N LYS A 117 -5.35 -11.39 -22.48
CA LYS A 117 -5.70 -10.09 -21.92
C LYS A 117 -5.85 -10.35 -20.42
N PHE A 118 -4.77 -10.18 -19.68
CA PHE A 118 -4.85 -10.00 -18.24
C PHE A 118 -5.94 -8.95 -18.03
N PRO A 119 -6.98 -9.22 -17.22
CA PRO A 119 -8.01 -8.23 -16.99
C PRO A 119 -7.28 -7.00 -16.48
N THR A 120 -7.38 -5.91 -17.24
CA THR A 120 -6.75 -4.65 -16.87
C THR A 120 -7.12 -4.37 -15.43
N SER A 121 -6.11 -3.99 -14.66
CA SER A 121 -6.09 -3.65 -13.23
C SER A 121 -7.00 -2.46 -12.90
N ALA A 122 -8.23 -2.47 -13.40
CA ALA A 122 -9.20 -1.40 -13.25
C ALA A 122 -9.82 -1.50 -11.85
N LEU A 123 -9.43 -0.57 -10.99
CA LEU A 123 -10.14 -0.27 -9.75
C LEU A 123 -11.50 0.32 -10.15
N SER A 124 -12.58 -0.20 -9.59
CA SER A 124 -13.88 0.44 -9.83
C SER A 124 -13.91 1.78 -9.10
N THR A 125 -14.58 2.79 -9.64
CA THR A 125 -14.75 4.09 -8.95
C THR A 125 -15.35 3.93 -7.55
N LYS A 126 -16.18 2.91 -7.36
CA LYS A 126 -16.77 2.55 -6.08
C LYS A 126 -15.75 2.01 -5.08
N ASP A 127 -14.81 1.20 -5.55
CA ASP A 127 -13.72 0.71 -4.71
C ASP A 127 -12.81 1.87 -4.33
N LEU A 128 -12.39 2.72 -5.30
CA LEU A 128 -11.56 3.89 -5.03
C LEU A 128 -12.21 4.80 -3.99
N PHE A 129 -13.51 5.06 -4.15
CA PHE A 129 -14.29 5.79 -3.17
C PHE A 129 -14.27 5.11 -1.79
N CYS A 130 -14.41 3.78 -1.68
CA CYS A 130 -14.34 3.11 -0.38
C CYS A 130 -12.94 3.24 0.25
N LEU A 131 -11.86 3.15 -0.54
CA LEU A 131 -10.48 3.34 -0.06
C LEU A 131 -10.25 4.77 0.46
N MET A 132 -10.55 5.79 -0.35
CA MET A 132 -10.44 7.21 0.04
C MET A 132 -11.29 7.54 1.27
N SER A 133 -12.54 7.05 1.29
CA SER A 133 -13.45 7.26 2.43
C SER A 133 -13.01 6.52 3.68
N THR A 134 -12.22 5.46 3.55
CA THR A 134 -11.62 4.75 4.70
C THR A 134 -10.49 5.60 5.28
N LEU A 135 -9.61 6.15 4.44
CA LEU A 135 -8.57 7.09 4.87
C LEU A 135 -9.14 8.32 5.57
N ASN A 136 -10.18 8.94 4.99
CA ASN A 136 -10.87 10.08 5.63
C ASN A 136 -11.45 9.74 7.00
N SER A 137 -11.98 8.54 7.18
CA SER A 137 -12.47 8.09 8.50
C SER A 137 -11.34 7.81 9.49
N CYS A 138 -10.18 7.36 9.00
CA CYS A 138 -9.02 7.03 9.84
C CYS A 138 -8.21 8.27 10.25
N PHE A 139 -8.07 9.25 9.35
CA PHE A 139 -7.12 10.36 9.47
C PHE A 139 -7.74 11.77 9.37
N GLY A 140 -9.05 11.88 9.08
CA GLY A 140 -9.74 13.17 9.06
C GLY A 140 -9.76 13.83 10.45
N PRO A 141 -9.83 15.17 10.55
CA PRO A 141 -10.14 16.16 9.51
C PRO A 141 -8.92 16.87 8.89
N ALA A 142 -7.70 16.50 9.26
CA ALA A 142 -6.50 17.25 8.88
C ALA A 142 -6.22 17.27 7.37
N TYR A 143 -6.71 16.26 6.63
CA TYR A 143 -6.53 16.12 5.20
C TYR A 143 -7.76 15.47 4.56
N ASP A 144 -8.17 15.96 3.39
CA ASP A 144 -9.28 15.37 2.62
C ASP A 144 -8.75 14.40 1.55
N PHE A 145 -8.74 13.13 1.91
CA PHE A 145 -8.35 12.02 1.05
C PHE A 145 -9.30 11.78 -0.13
N LEU A 146 -10.48 12.44 -0.21
CA LEU A 146 -11.32 12.39 -1.42
C LEU A 146 -10.73 13.18 -2.59
N THR A 147 -9.70 14.00 -2.34
CA THR A 147 -8.94 14.71 -3.37
C THR A 147 -7.74 13.92 -3.89
N ALA A 148 -7.33 12.86 -3.19
CA ALA A 148 -6.18 12.02 -3.53
C ALA A 148 -6.26 11.49 -4.98
N ARG A 149 -5.10 11.26 -5.59
CA ARG A 149 -5.04 10.81 -6.98
C ARG A 149 -5.18 9.29 -7.05
N SER A 150 -5.71 8.78 -8.16
CA SER A 150 -5.89 7.34 -8.32
C SER A 150 -4.58 6.57 -8.41
N ASP A 151 -3.51 7.20 -8.90
CA ASP A 151 -2.17 6.61 -9.05
C ASP A 151 -1.44 6.42 -7.71
N GLU A 152 -1.90 7.07 -6.63
CA GLU A 152 -1.41 6.85 -5.26
C GLU A 152 -1.96 5.55 -4.65
N PHE A 153 -2.93 4.92 -5.32
CA PHE A 153 -3.46 3.63 -4.95
C PHE A 153 -2.95 2.55 -5.90
N CYS A 154 -2.59 1.40 -5.34
CA CYS A 154 -2.12 0.25 -6.11
C CYS A 154 -2.99 -0.97 -5.80
N LEU A 155 -3.25 -1.81 -6.80
CA LEU A 155 -3.75 -3.17 -6.57
C LEU A 155 -2.56 -4.06 -6.25
N GLU A 156 -2.60 -4.72 -5.09
CA GLU A 156 -1.57 -5.65 -4.68
C GLU A 156 -1.81 -7.04 -5.29
N PRO A 157 -0.74 -7.78 -5.60
CA PRO A 157 -0.85 -9.04 -6.35
C PRO A 157 -1.43 -10.16 -5.47
N GLU A 158 -0.57 -10.85 -4.73
CA GLU A 158 -0.93 -12.06 -3.99
C GLU A 158 -0.92 -11.81 -2.48
N LEU A 159 -1.88 -12.41 -1.77
CA LEU A 159 -1.97 -12.33 -0.31
C LEU A 159 -0.68 -12.81 0.37
N TRP A 160 -0.06 -13.87 -0.15
CA TRP A 160 1.15 -14.42 0.46
C TRP A 160 2.31 -13.40 0.44
N LEU A 161 2.41 -12.61 -0.64
CA LEU A 161 3.45 -11.61 -0.79
C LEU A 161 3.24 -10.46 0.19
N VAL A 162 1.99 -9.99 0.32
CA VAL A 162 1.62 -8.94 1.29
C VAL A 162 1.89 -9.43 2.72
N LYS A 163 1.51 -10.67 3.06
CA LYS A 163 1.82 -11.28 4.36
C LYS A 163 3.32 -11.34 4.62
N HIS A 164 4.10 -11.77 3.62
CA HIS A 164 5.55 -11.87 3.74
C HIS A 164 6.16 -10.49 3.98
N TYR A 165 5.76 -9.49 3.18
CA TYR A 165 6.21 -8.12 3.34
C TYR A 165 5.90 -7.58 4.74
N ILE A 166 4.66 -7.68 5.21
CA ILE A 166 4.27 -7.26 6.55
C ILE A 166 5.10 -7.99 7.61
N SER A 167 5.30 -9.29 7.46
CA SER A 167 6.11 -10.06 8.41
C SER A 167 7.54 -9.55 8.48
N ARG A 168 8.17 -9.30 7.33
CA ARG A 168 9.54 -8.80 7.27
C ARG A 168 9.64 -7.38 7.82
N PHE A 169 8.71 -6.51 7.43
CA PHE A 169 8.61 -5.14 7.92
C PHE A 169 8.48 -5.13 9.44
N CYS A 170 7.50 -5.83 9.99
CA CYS A 170 7.26 -5.85 11.44
C CYS A 170 8.42 -6.50 12.19
N SER A 171 9.09 -7.52 11.64
CA SER A 171 10.25 -8.15 12.32
C SER A 171 11.44 -7.20 12.47
N ILE A 172 11.51 -6.11 11.69
CA ILE A 172 12.56 -5.09 11.81
C ILE A 172 12.25 -4.12 12.95
N TYR A 173 10.98 -3.69 13.06
CA TYR A 173 10.59 -2.59 13.92
C TYR A 173 9.88 -3.01 15.21
N VAL A 174 9.17 -4.14 15.21
CA VAL A 174 8.37 -4.67 16.33
C VAL A 174 9.12 -5.84 16.98
N ASP A 175 9.44 -5.69 18.26
CA ASP A 175 10.11 -6.70 19.07
C ASP A 175 9.24 -7.95 19.20
N LYS A 176 9.84 -9.13 18.94
CA LYS A 176 9.19 -10.45 19.01
C LYS A 176 7.89 -10.56 18.19
N TYR A 177 7.84 -9.91 17.02
CA TYR A 177 6.69 -10.00 16.12
C TYR A 177 6.31 -11.45 15.77
N GLU A 178 7.27 -12.37 15.67
CA GLU A 178 7.01 -13.79 15.39
C GLU A 178 6.05 -14.46 16.38
N ASP A 179 6.06 -14.05 17.65
CA ASP A 179 5.16 -14.58 18.68
C ASP A 179 3.73 -14.03 18.51
N LEU A 180 3.62 -12.77 18.06
CA LEU A 180 2.35 -12.07 17.84
C LEU A 180 1.67 -12.47 16.52
N ALA A 181 2.45 -12.77 15.49
CA ALA A 181 1.97 -12.97 14.12
C ALA A 181 0.86 -14.04 13.99
N PRO A 182 0.92 -15.22 14.65
CA PRO A 182 -0.15 -16.21 14.56
C PRO A 182 -1.49 -15.69 15.08
N HIS A 183 -1.47 -14.96 16.19
CA HIS A 183 -2.68 -14.38 16.76
C HIS A 183 -3.24 -13.26 15.87
N LEU A 184 -2.37 -12.36 15.40
CA LEU A 184 -2.72 -11.29 14.45
C LEU A 184 -3.43 -11.83 13.22
N TRP A 185 -2.83 -12.81 12.54
CA TRP A 185 -3.39 -13.36 11.30
C TRP A 185 -4.62 -14.22 11.51
N LYS A 186 -4.80 -14.80 12.71
CA LYS A 186 -6.05 -15.46 13.09
C LYS A 186 -7.18 -14.44 13.20
N VAL A 187 -7.00 -13.36 13.96
CA VAL A 187 -8.03 -12.32 14.13
C VAL A 187 -8.38 -11.66 12.79
N ILE A 188 -7.39 -11.34 11.96
CA ILE A 188 -7.63 -10.84 10.59
C ILE A 188 -8.39 -11.88 9.75
N GLY A 189 -8.05 -13.16 9.89
CA GLY A 189 -8.73 -14.27 9.21
C GLY A 189 -10.22 -14.33 9.54
N ASP A 190 -10.55 -14.28 10.82
CA ASP A 190 -11.92 -14.33 11.34
C ASP A 190 -12.73 -13.07 10.94
N GLU A 191 -12.08 -11.91 10.87
CA GLU A 191 -12.74 -10.63 10.62
C GLU A 191 -13.05 -10.36 9.13
N ILE A 192 -12.10 -10.62 8.22
CA ILE A 192 -12.21 -10.17 6.82
C ILE A 192 -12.05 -11.28 5.77
N VAL A 193 -11.60 -12.47 6.17
CA VAL A 193 -11.28 -13.60 5.28
C VAL A 193 -10.35 -13.14 4.14
N PRO A 194 -9.05 -12.89 4.40
CA PRO A 194 -8.13 -12.27 3.43
C PRO A 194 -8.03 -12.99 2.09
N ALA A 195 -8.23 -14.31 2.06
CA ALA A 195 -8.23 -15.11 0.83
C ALA A 195 -9.35 -14.73 -0.16
N GLN A 196 -10.41 -14.07 0.31
CA GLN A 196 -11.52 -13.56 -0.50
C GLN A 196 -11.45 -12.04 -0.73
N CYS A 197 -10.35 -11.40 -0.33
CA CYS A 197 -10.17 -9.96 -0.44
C CYS A 197 -9.47 -9.58 -1.74
N ARG A 198 -9.83 -8.41 -2.28
CA ARG A 198 -8.93 -7.66 -3.16
C ARG A 198 -8.08 -6.77 -2.26
N ILE A 199 -6.77 -6.83 -2.44
CA ILE A 199 -5.83 -6.11 -1.58
C ILE A 199 -5.35 -4.87 -2.33
N TYR A 200 -5.40 -3.73 -1.66
CA TYR A 200 -4.91 -2.46 -2.17
C TYR A 200 -3.85 -1.88 -1.24
N SER A 201 -2.99 -1.03 -1.76
CA SER A 201 -2.13 -0.18 -0.93
C SER A 201 -2.35 1.30 -1.26
N TYR A 202 -2.16 2.16 -0.25
CA TYR A 202 -2.06 3.60 -0.42
C TYR A 202 -0.62 4.03 -0.18
N ARG A 203 -0.02 4.63 -1.22
CA ARG A 203 1.38 5.05 -1.23
C ARG A 203 1.45 6.42 -1.89
N PRO A 204 1.29 7.48 -1.08
CA PRO A 204 1.35 8.83 -1.61
C PRO A 204 2.79 9.21 -1.96
N ASP A 205 2.92 10.29 -2.72
CA ASP A 205 4.20 10.96 -2.84
C ASP A 205 4.55 11.62 -1.49
N HIS A 206 5.70 11.25 -0.93
CA HIS A 206 6.18 11.73 0.37
C HIS A 206 6.34 13.25 0.44
N LEU A 207 6.41 13.93 -0.71
CA LEU A 207 6.44 15.39 -0.79
C LEU A 207 5.06 16.05 -0.71
N SER A 208 3.99 15.34 -1.11
CA SER A 208 2.64 15.91 -1.19
C SER A 208 1.71 15.49 -0.06
N ASP A 209 1.99 14.37 0.62
CA ASP A 209 1.13 13.85 1.69
C ASP A 209 1.63 14.24 3.09
N PRO A 210 0.85 15.03 3.85
CA PRO A 210 1.17 15.38 5.23
C PRO A 210 1.28 14.16 6.15
N TYR A 211 0.52 13.10 5.88
CA TYR A 211 0.46 11.92 6.74
C TYR A 211 1.74 11.06 6.67
N SER A 212 2.41 11.05 5.53
CA SER A 212 3.65 10.31 5.26
C SER A 212 4.92 11.10 5.59
N SER A 213 4.79 12.38 5.93
CA SER A 213 5.92 13.20 6.37
C SER A 213 6.44 12.75 7.74
N GLY A 214 7.76 12.77 7.93
CA GLY A 214 8.40 12.43 9.21
C GLY A 214 8.40 10.93 9.59
N CYS A 215 8.11 10.03 8.65
CA CYS A 215 8.16 8.59 8.88
C CYS A 215 9.45 7.96 8.30
N LEU A 216 10.11 7.07 9.06
CA LEU A 216 11.25 6.28 8.58
C LEU A 216 10.83 5.20 7.60
N ALA A 217 9.70 4.56 7.88
CA ALA A 217 9.11 3.51 7.06
C ALA A 217 7.61 3.43 7.36
N SER A 218 6.81 3.06 6.36
CA SER A 218 5.39 2.81 6.57
C SER A 218 4.82 1.86 5.52
N PHE A 219 3.67 1.28 5.83
CA PHE A 219 2.80 0.65 4.85
C PHE A 219 1.34 0.96 5.16
N ASN A 220 0.48 0.96 4.13
CA ASN A 220 -0.95 1.17 4.26
C ASN A 220 -1.68 0.17 3.36
N TYR A 221 -2.21 -0.92 3.91
CA TYR A 221 -2.93 -1.96 3.16
C TYR A 221 -4.43 -1.94 3.46
N PHE A 222 -5.22 -2.22 2.42
CA PHE A 222 -6.67 -2.39 2.51
C PHE A 222 -7.04 -3.79 2.04
N PHE A 223 -7.68 -4.56 2.90
CA PHE A 223 -8.27 -5.86 2.58
C PHE A 223 -9.75 -5.64 2.30
N HIS A 224 -10.12 -5.50 1.03
CA HIS A 224 -11.50 -5.24 0.62
C HIS A 224 -12.23 -6.54 0.30
N ASN A 225 -13.14 -6.94 1.19
CA ASN A 225 -14.05 -8.05 0.97
C ASN A 225 -15.40 -7.53 0.46
N ARG A 226 -15.64 -7.65 -0.84
CA ARG A 226 -16.88 -7.20 -1.49
C ARG A 226 -18.11 -7.99 -1.04
N CYS A 227 -17.96 -9.27 -0.69
CA CYS A 227 -19.05 -10.13 -0.21
C CYS A 227 -19.52 -9.68 1.18
N LEU A 228 -18.59 -9.35 2.07
CA LEU A 228 -18.89 -8.79 3.40
C LEU A 228 -19.24 -7.30 3.36
N ARG A 229 -19.00 -6.63 2.22
CA ARG A 229 -19.08 -5.16 2.06
C ARG A 229 -18.24 -4.45 3.12
N ARG A 230 -17.02 -4.95 3.35
CA ARG A 230 -16.15 -4.55 4.45
C ARG A 230 -14.73 -4.32 3.94
N VAL A 231 -14.05 -3.34 4.53
CA VAL A 231 -12.63 -3.06 4.32
C VAL A 231 -11.95 -3.16 5.67
N LEU A 232 -10.94 -4.01 5.77
CA LEU A 232 -10.00 -3.97 6.89
C LEU A 232 -8.80 -3.14 6.46
N PHE A 233 -8.53 -2.07 7.20
CA PHE A 233 -7.39 -1.19 7.00
C PHE A 233 -6.29 -1.59 7.97
N PHE A 234 -5.11 -1.90 7.43
CA PHE A 234 -3.92 -2.20 8.21
C PHE A 234 -2.81 -1.24 7.80
N SER A 235 -2.52 -0.28 8.67
CA SER A 235 -1.44 0.68 8.53
C SER A 235 -0.45 0.52 9.67
N LEU A 236 0.82 0.70 9.37
CA LEU A 236 1.85 0.83 10.39
C LEU A 236 2.88 1.82 9.87
N ARG A 237 3.19 2.83 10.68
CA ARG A 237 4.26 3.79 10.42
C ARG A 237 5.24 3.86 11.58
N VAL A 238 6.50 3.99 11.23
CA VAL A 238 7.63 4.16 12.15
C VAL A 238 8.00 5.62 12.12
N LEU A 239 7.78 6.32 13.23
CA LEU A 239 8.01 7.76 13.31
C LEU A 239 9.50 8.04 13.52
N ASN A 240 10.00 9.08 12.86
CA ASN A 240 11.33 9.59 13.11
C ASN A 240 11.30 10.41 14.41
N ASP A 241 11.55 9.76 15.53
CA ASP A 241 11.80 10.46 16.80
C ASP A 241 13.22 11.01 16.70
N SER A 242 13.36 12.23 16.16
CA SER A 242 14.56 13.00 16.45
C SER A 242 14.54 13.22 17.95
N LEU A 243 15.35 12.46 18.69
CA LEU A 243 15.68 12.72 20.09
C LEU A 243 16.33 14.10 20.17
N VAL A 244 15.50 15.14 20.17
CA VAL A 244 15.85 16.45 20.68
C VAL A 244 15.24 16.44 22.08
N ASP A 245 15.83 15.65 22.97
CA ASP A 245 15.58 15.81 24.39
C ASP A 245 16.36 17.06 24.82
N ASP A 246 15.60 18.03 25.32
CA ASP A 246 16.00 19.31 25.87
C ASP A 246 16.90 19.14 27.12
N ASP A 247 18.18 18.79 26.93
CA ASP A 247 19.20 18.80 28.01
C ASP A 247 19.93 20.17 28.14
N GLU A 248 19.28 21.29 27.84
CA GLU A 248 19.90 22.64 27.96
C GLU A 248 19.31 23.57 29.04
N ASP A 249 18.37 23.11 29.89
CA ASP A 249 17.80 23.95 30.96
C ASP A 249 18.10 23.43 32.38
N GLU A 250 19.38 23.24 32.74
CA GLU A 250 19.78 23.15 34.17
C GLU A 250 21.22 23.61 34.47
N LEU A 251 21.69 24.74 33.90
CA LEU A 251 22.98 25.33 34.30
C LEU A 251 23.00 26.87 34.34
N THR A 252 21.98 27.53 34.91
CA THR A 252 22.12 28.94 35.32
C THR A 252 21.35 29.27 36.59
N GLU A 253 21.77 28.78 37.75
CA GLU A 253 21.54 29.48 39.04
C GLU A 253 22.38 28.90 40.19
N SER A 254 23.71 29.05 40.09
CA SER A 254 24.57 28.98 41.28
C SER A 254 25.91 29.66 41.02
N ASN A 255 25.90 30.99 41.03
CA ASN A 255 27.06 31.82 41.41
C ASN A 255 26.60 33.25 41.68
N LEU A 256 26.00 33.44 42.84
CA LEU A 256 25.86 34.74 43.49
C LEU A 256 26.18 34.54 44.97
N TYR A 257 27.48 34.51 45.27
CA TYR A 257 28.08 34.92 46.54
C TYR A 257 29.53 35.33 46.31
#